data_AF-A0A9P0EM72-F1
#
_entry.id   AF-A0A9P0EM72-F1
#
_cell.length_a   1.000
_cell.length_b   1.000
_cell.length_c   1.000
_cell.angle_alpha   90.00
_cell.angle_beta   90.00
_cell.angle_gamma   90.00
#
_symmetry.space_group_name_H-M   'P 1'
#
loop_
_entity.id
_entity.type
_entity.pdbx_description
1 polymer ?
#
loop_
_entity_poly.entity_id
_entity_poly.type
_entity_poly.pdbx_seq_one_letter_code
_entity_poly.pdbx_strand_id
1 'polypeptide(L)'
;MTLTGLPVELVHHVAWYCAPHDVLALTQTCRSLRNTYDESLFRQAFECNIPPVSSRSIANKKALVACITDQLKRIAQRPRQDQAEYHRAWWKHLAVVAFHLSLLRGEMLGQVSTVTSEMSADSLAGTAELSEKIKLLKRTMGLLATSVVWGCLSVCDKDVMRALDELCACTYSDKSENEMVEHLLSSSLGLETSFCSAICAIQNSRGPEPDPEGDVDENSDYEQDQVRIGFTRTAVRRYLDTFFDNNTHGSVLPTMALLLCAVTARNCLRKKPKVEDAPPLSENIPFFSRASSQALPDDPATVATSGPVESMPLPMVTTVFKDEQGPSYSLPATCCWELWYKARIRALIDDIDSCEWEGSYTYGLKSRSRVDPLMRQIRFQKLSESDHRIEIVASGCKDGVGNFRLEGSVDLETCGVVIQKRYAGRHGFQWRGAVTPLGISGCYLSNWDENLPLGAFWLWRRDWKSGI
;
A
#
# COMPACT_ATOMS: atom_id res chain seq x y z
N MET A 1 -45.43 -22.05 4.37
CA MET A 1 -44.16 -22.67 3.93
C MET A 1 -43.03 -21.92 4.61
N THR A 2 -42.13 -22.58 5.32
CA THR A 2 -40.99 -21.93 6.00
C THR A 2 -39.75 -21.98 5.11
N LEU A 3 -38.84 -21.00 5.22
CA LEU A 3 -37.59 -20.97 4.45
C LEU A 3 -36.74 -22.25 4.68
N THR A 4 -36.77 -22.79 5.91
CA THR A 4 -36.10 -24.04 6.29
C THR A 4 -36.72 -25.30 5.67
N GLY A 5 -37.92 -25.21 5.10
CA GLY A 5 -38.59 -26.31 4.40
C GLY A 5 -38.33 -26.33 2.89
N LEU A 6 -37.57 -25.37 2.36
CA LEU A 6 -37.17 -25.36 0.95
C LEU A 6 -35.96 -26.28 0.70
N PRO A 7 -35.83 -26.86 -0.50
CA PRO A 7 -34.60 -27.45 -0.99
C PRO A 7 -33.41 -26.50 -0.83
N VAL A 8 -32.23 -27.04 -0.50
CA VAL A 8 -31.01 -26.27 -0.23
C VAL A 8 -30.64 -25.38 -1.41
N GLU A 9 -30.87 -25.85 -2.63
CA GLU A 9 -30.61 -25.15 -3.88
C GLU A 9 -31.47 -23.90 -4.02
N LEU A 10 -32.75 -23.95 -3.60
CA LEU A 10 -33.63 -22.79 -3.59
C LEU A 10 -33.25 -21.80 -2.49
N VAL A 11 -32.81 -22.26 -1.32
CA VAL A 11 -32.31 -21.38 -0.27
C VAL A 11 -31.03 -20.67 -0.70
N HIS A 12 -30.11 -21.38 -1.37
CA HIS A 12 -28.91 -20.79 -1.98
C HIS A 12 -29.27 -19.79 -3.08
N HIS A 13 -30.24 -20.13 -3.94
CA HIS A 13 -30.70 -19.25 -4.99
C HIS A 13 -31.33 -17.97 -4.43
N VAL A 14 -32.11 -18.04 -3.34
CA VAL A 14 -32.61 -16.83 -2.66
C VAL A 14 -31.46 -16.02 -2.08
N ALA A 15 -30.51 -16.66 -1.38
CA ALA A 15 -29.37 -15.97 -0.79
C ALA A 15 -28.46 -15.29 -1.83
N TRP A 16 -28.46 -15.77 -3.08
CA TRP A 16 -27.75 -15.14 -4.20
C TRP A 16 -28.19 -13.71 -4.49
N TYR A 17 -29.48 -13.41 -4.25
CA TYR A 17 -30.06 -12.08 -4.47
C TYR A 17 -30.03 -11.20 -3.21
N CYS A 18 -29.54 -11.72 -2.10
CA CYS A 18 -29.41 -10.98 -0.85
C CYS A 18 -28.02 -10.36 -0.74
N ALA A 19 -27.90 -9.24 -0.02
CA ALA A 19 -26.58 -8.72 0.32
C ALA A 19 -25.88 -9.69 1.29
N PRO A 20 -24.54 -9.80 1.27
CA PRO A 20 -23.83 -10.74 2.14
C PRO A 20 -24.13 -10.55 3.64
N HIS A 21 -24.38 -9.33 4.09
CA HIS A 21 -24.76 -9.06 5.48
C HIS A 21 -26.14 -9.65 5.84
N ASP A 22 -27.10 -9.64 4.91
CA ASP A 22 -28.41 -10.28 5.10
C ASP A 22 -28.27 -11.79 5.18
N VAL A 23 -27.46 -12.38 4.30
CA VAL A 23 -27.17 -13.82 4.34
C VAL A 23 -26.51 -14.20 5.66
N LEU A 24 -25.59 -13.38 6.16
CA LEU A 24 -25.00 -13.59 7.48
C LEU A 24 -26.03 -13.47 8.61
N ALA A 25 -26.89 -12.45 8.59
CA ALA A 25 -27.97 -12.30 9.57
C ALA A 25 -28.90 -13.53 9.57
N LEU A 26 -29.26 -14.06 8.38
CA LEU A 26 -30.02 -15.30 8.24
C LEU A 26 -29.32 -16.50 8.89
N THR A 27 -27.98 -16.61 8.78
CA THR A 27 -27.21 -17.69 9.44
C THR A 27 -27.24 -17.63 10.98
N GLN A 28 -27.57 -16.46 11.55
CA GLN A 28 -27.69 -16.27 13.00
C GLN A 28 -29.08 -16.65 13.53
N THR A 29 -30.11 -16.69 12.67
CA THR A 29 -31.51 -16.94 13.09
C THR A 29 -31.76 -18.37 13.57
N CYS A 30 -31.21 -19.39 12.91
CA CYS A 30 -31.38 -20.79 13.31
C CYS A 30 -30.23 -21.69 12.80
N ARG A 31 -30.03 -22.84 13.46
CA ARG A 31 -28.99 -23.82 13.10
C ARG A 31 -29.19 -24.42 11.70
N SER A 32 -30.45 -24.60 11.27
CA SER A 32 -30.74 -25.15 9.95
C SER A 32 -30.19 -24.26 8.85
N LEU A 33 -30.54 -22.97 8.84
CA LEU A 33 -30.01 -22.00 7.86
C LEU A 33 -28.49 -21.85 7.98
N ARG A 34 -27.95 -21.84 9.20
CA ARG A 34 -26.49 -21.83 9.41
C ARG A 34 -25.77 -23.00 8.72
N ASN A 35 -26.39 -24.18 8.75
CA ASN A 35 -25.84 -25.40 8.14
C ASN A 35 -26.08 -25.45 6.62
N THR A 36 -27.18 -24.87 6.15
CA THR A 36 -27.48 -24.69 4.72
C THR A 36 -26.44 -23.78 4.04
N TYR A 37 -26.04 -22.67 4.67
CA TYR A 37 -25.07 -21.76 4.09
C TYR A 37 -23.62 -22.22 4.35
N ASP A 38 -23.01 -22.81 3.33
CA ASP A 38 -21.67 -23.39 3.37
C ASP A 38 -20.58 -22.43 2.89
N GLU A 39 -19.33 -22.92 2.85
CA GLU A 39 -18.17 -22.17 2.36
C GLU A 39 -18.32 -21.71 0.89
N SER A 40 -18.95 -22.54 0.05
CA SER A 40 -19.01 -22.31 -1.39
C SER A 40 -19.86 -21.09 -1.72
N LEU A 41 -20.97 -20.89 -1.02
CA LEU A 41 -21.84 -19.72 -1.19
C LEU A 41 -21.09 -18.42 -0.88
N PHE A 42 -20.41 -18.33 0.27
CA PHE A 42 -19.69 -17.11 0.65
C PHE A 42 -18.47 -16.86 -0.23
N ARG A 43 -17.78 -17.91 -0.67
CA ARG A 43 -16.70 -17.81 -1.65
C ARG A 43 -17.19 -17.24 -2.98
N GLN A 44 -18.34 -17.71 -3.46
CA GLN A 44 -18.94 -17.23 -4.70
C GLN A 44 -19.44 -15.78 -4.54
N ALA A 45 -20.05 -15.45 -3.40
CA ALA A 45 -20.45 -14.09 -3.07
C ALA A 45 -19.25 -13.13 -3.05
N PHE A 46 -18.11 -13.55 -2.47
CA PHE A 46 -16.85 -12.79 -2.56
C PHE A 46 -16.42 -12.56 -4.01
N GLU A 47 -16.37 -13.62 -4.83
CA GLU A 47 -15.95 -13.52 -6.23
C GLU A 47 -16.85 -12.58 -7.06
N CYS A 48 -18.16 -12.60 -6.81
CA CYS A 48 -19.09 -11.72 -7.49
C CYS A 48 -18.95 -10.26 -7.07
N ASN A 49 -18.76 -9.99 -5.78
CA ASN A 49 -18.74 -8.63 -5.24
C ASN A 49 -17.36 -7.95 -5.28
N ILE A 50 -16.25 -8.71 -5.32
CA ILE A 50 -14.90 -8.12 -5.34
C ILE A 50 -14.73 -7.22 -6.58
N PRO A 51 -14.10 -6.04 -6.48
CA PRO A 51 -13.80 -5.22 -7.65
C PRO A 51 -12.94 -5.97 -8.68
N PRO A 52 -12.92 -5.52 -9.95
CA PRO A 52 -12.02 -6.06 -10.95
C PRO A 52 -10.57 -6.06 -10.46
N VAL A 53 -9.87 -7.17 -10.67
CA VAL A 53 -8.44 -7.29 -10.38
C VAL A 53 -7.68 -6.80 -11.61
N SER A 54 -6.85 -5.78 -11.43
CA SER A 54 -6.02 -5.17 -12.47
C SER A 54 -4.52 -5.35 -12.28
N SER A 55 -4.07 -5.95 -11.17
CA SER A 55 -2.65 -6.29 -10.98
C SER A 55 -2.22 -7.42 -11.91
N ARG A 56 -1.04 -7.31 -12.53
CA ARG A 56 -0.44 -8.39 -13.34
C ARG A 56 0.01 -9.60 -12.51
N SER A 57 0.15 -9.41 -11.21
CA SER A 57 0.54 -10.49 -10.30
C SER A 57 -0.61 -11.47 -10.02
N ILE A 58 -1.86 -11.03 -10.22
CA ILE A 58 -3.04 -11.88 -10.14
C ILE A 58 -3.79 -11.78 -11.46
N ALA A 59 -3.83 -12.89 -12.21
CA ALA A 59 -4.45 -12.92 -13.53
C ALA A 59 -5.95 -12.52 -13.55
N ASN A 60 -6.72 -12.86 -12.51
CA ASN A 60 -8.15 -12.57 -12.42
C ASN A 60 -8.70 -12.86 -11.01
N LYS A 61 -10.00 -12.58 -10.81
CA LYS A 61 -10.71 -12.87 -9.56
C LYS A 61 -10.60 -14.33 -9.11
N LYS A 62 -10.67 -15.31 -10.02
CA LYS A 62 -10.54 -16.74 -9.70
C LYS A 62 -9.16 -17.07 -9.16
N ALA A 63 -8.11 -16.47 -9.72
CA ALA A 63 -6.75 -16.62 -9.21
C ALA A 63 -6.62 -16.04 -7.79
N LEU A 64 -7.19 -14.86 -7.52
CA LEU A 64 -7.22 -14.28 -6.16
C LEU A 64 -7.92 -15.24 -5.17
N VAL A 65 -9.09 -15.74 -5.55
CA VAL A 65 -9.87 -16.70 -4.74
C VAL A 65 -9.06 -17.98 -4.48
N ALA A 66 -8.33 -18.48 -5.46
CA ALA A 66 -7.45 -19.64 -5.30
C ALA A 66 -6.30 -19.34 -4.32
N CYS A 67 -5.64 -18.19 -4.43
CA CYS A 67 -4.57 -17.76 -3.51
C CYS A 67 -5.08 -17.66 -2.06
N ILE A 68 -6.24 -17.03 -1.85
CA ILE A 68 -6.86 -16.93 -0.52
C ILE A 68 -7.20 -18.32 0.03
N THR A 69 -7.77 -19.19 -0.81
CA THR A 69 -8.10 -20.58 -0.42
C THR A 69 -6.85 -21.33 0.05
N ASP A 70 -5.75 -21.20 -0.69
CA ASP A 70 -4.48 -21.84 -0.38
C ASP A 70 -3.87 -21.30 0.92
N GLN A 71 -3.91 -19.98 1.14
CA GLN A 71 -3.47 -19.39 2.40
C GLN A 71 -4.31 -19.85 3.60
N LEU A 72 -5.64 -19.90 3.46
CA LEU A 72 -6.52 -20.38 4.54
C LEU A 72 -6.19 -21.83 4.91
N LYS A 73 -5.93 -22.69 3.92
CA LYS A 73 -5.48 -24.08 4.15
C LYS A 73 -4.15 -24.16 4.90
N ARG A 74 -3.19 -23.26 4.62
CA ARG A 74 -1.91 -23.20 5.35
C ARG A 74 -2.10 -22.77 6.81
N ILE A 75 -2.97 -21.80 7.08
CA ILE A 75 -3.25 -21.32 8.44
C ILE A 75 -4.00 -22.38 9.26
N ALA A 76 -4.83 -23.18 8.61
CA ALA A 76 -5.69 -24.17 9.25
C ALA A 76 -4.96 -25.42 9.78
N GLN A 77 -3.62 -25.46 9.88
CA GLN A 77 -2.86 -26.59 10.49
C GLN A 77 -3.18 -26.89 11.98
N ARG A 78 -4.24 -26.27 12.55
CA ARG A 78 -4.86 -26.58 13.84
C ARG A 78 -5.64 -27.93 13.79
N PRO A 79 -6.04 -28.52 14.95
CA PRO A 79 -6.75 -29.79 15.01
C PRO A 79 -7.96 -29.85 14.07
N ARG A 80 -8.12 -30.99 13.35
CA ARG A 80 -9.05 -31.16 12.21
C ARG A 80 -10.51 -30.78 12.47
N GLN A 81 -10.97 -30.79 13.72
CA GLN A 81 -12.38 -30.66 14.05
C GLN A 81 -12.93 -29.23 13.87
N ASP A 82 -12.07 -28.20 13.81
CA ASP A 82 -12.48 -26.79 13.69
C ASP A 82 -12.14 -26.13 12.34
N GLN A 83 -11.48 -26.86 11.41
CA GLN A 83 -10.97 -26.26 10.17
C GLN A 83 -12.09 -25.79 9.22
N ALA A 84 -13.14 -26.60 9.06
CA ALA A 84 -14.25 -26.26 8.16
C ALA A 84 -15.08 -25.07 8.69
N GLU A 85 -15.26 -24.97 10.01
CA GLU A 85 -15.94 -23.83 10.63
C GLU A 85 -15.09 -22.57 10.52
N TYR A 86 -13.77 -22.69 10.71
CA TYR A 86 -12.80 -21.61 10.52
C TYR A 86 -12.84 -21.07 9.08
N HIS A 87 -12.71 -21.93 8.07
CA HIS A 87 -12.76 -21.53 6.66
C HIS A 87 -14.09 -20.84 6.32
N ARG A 88 -15.21 -21.41 6.79
CA ARG A 88 -16.53 -20.82 6.60
C ARG A 88 -16.61 -19.42 7.22
N ALA A 89 -16.08 -19.22 8.42
CA ALA A 89 -16.05 -17.90 9.06
C ALA A 89 -15.22 -16.88 8.28
N TRP A 90 -14.07 -17.29 7.72
CA TRP A 90 -13.26 -16.42 6.87
C TRP A 90 -13.96 -16.01 5.58
N TRP A 91 -14.54 -16.96 4.86
CA TRP A 91 -15.25 -16.63 3.63
C TRP A 91 -16.48 -15.76 3.87
N LYS A 92 -17.16 -15.95 5.00
CA LYS A 92 -18.21 -15.03 5.47
C LYS A 92 -17.70 -13.60 5.60
N HIS A 93 -16.57 -13.41 6.28
CA HIS A 93 -15.97 -12.09 6.46
C HIS A 93 -15.53 -11.48 5.12
N LEU A 94 -14.86 -12.26 4.28
CA LEU A 94 -14.42 -11.83 2.96
C LEU A 94 -15.59 -11.42 2.07
N ALA A 95 -16.69 -12.17 2.06
CA ALA A 95 -17.89 -11.82 1.28
C ALA A 95 -18.47 -10.45 1.67
N VAL A 96 -18.52 -10.15 2.97
CA VAL A 96 -18.94 -8.82 3.46
C VAL A 96 -17.96 -7.74 3.01
N VAL A 97 -16.66 -7.97 3.15
CA VAL A 97 -15.63 -7.03 2.71
C VAL A 97 -15.77 -6.72 1.23
N ALA A 98 -15.86 -7.74 0.39
CA ALA A 98 -15.99 -7.59 -1.05
C ALA A 98 -17.20 -6.74 -1.43
N PHE A 99 -18.33 -6.92 -0.73
CA PHE A 99 -19.50 -6.07 -0.90
C PHE A 99 -19.20 -4.61 -0.53
N HIS A 100 -18.60 -4.35 0.64
CA HIS A 100 -18.23 -3.00 1.06
C HIS A 100 -17.19 -2.31 0.17
N LEU A 101 -16.32 -3.06 -0.52
CA LEU A 101 -15.34 -2.46 -1.44
C LEU A 101 -16.00 -1.63 -2.56
N SER A 102 -17.23 -1.97 -2.94
CA SER A 102 -18.03 -1.19 -3.90
C SER A 102 -18.50 0.17 -3.34
N LEU A 103 -18.67 0.26 -2.01
CA LEU A 103 -19.11 1.45 -1.28
C LEU A 103 -17.94 2.26 -0.71
N LEU A 104 -16.75 1.65 -0.66
CA LEU A 104 -15.55 2.15 0.01
C LEU A 104 -15.19 3.58 -0.40
N ARG A 105 -15.36 3.93 -1.68
CA ARG A 105 -15.09 5.28 -2.18
C ARG A 105 -15.96 6.31 -1.46
N GLY A 106 -17.28 6.11 -1.43
CA GLY A 106 -18.20 7.05 -0.78
C GLY A 106 -17.98 7.13 0.73
N GLU A 107 -17.79 5.99 1.37
CA GLU A 107 -17.48 5.91 2.80
C GLU A 107 -16.20 6.65 3.16
N MET A 108 -15.13 6.44 2.39
CA MET A 108 -13.82 7.07 2.63
C MET A 108 -13.89 8.59 2.45
N LEU A 109 -14.50 9.08 1.37
CA LEU A 109 -14.66 10.52 1.12
C LEU A 109 -15.42 11.21 2.27
N GLY A 110 -16.52 10.61 2.73
CA GLY A 110 -17.31 11.16 3.83
C GLY A 110 -16.57 11.14 5.17
N GLN A 111 -15.87 10.04 5.47
CA GLN A 111 -15.11 9.89 6.71
C GLN A 111 -13.89 10.81 6.76
N VAL A 112 -13.13 10.93 5.67
CA VAL A 112 -12.00 11.86 5.59
C VAL A 112 -12.48 13.29 5.80
N SER A 113 -13.50 13.74 5.06
CA SER A 113 -14.01 15.10 5.18
C SER A 113 -14.50 15.40 6.61
N THR A 114 -15.13 14.43 7.27
CA THR A 114 -15.54 14.57 8.67
C THR A 114 -14.32 14.72 9.59
N VAL A 115 -13.34 13.82 9.48
CA VAL A 115 -12.14 13.83 10.32
C VAL A 115 -11.30 15.09 10.10
N THR A 116 -11.10 15.52 8.85
CA THR A 116 -10.30 16.71 8.51
C THR A 116 -10.98 17.99 8.99
N SER A 117 -12.31 18.08 8.88
CA SER A 117 -13.10 19.19 9.41
C SER A 117 -12.97 19.29 10.93
N GLU A 118 -13.02 18.17 11.65
CA GLU A 118 -12.88 18.15 13.10
C GLU A 118 -11.47 18.45 13.57
N MET A 119 -10.45 17.90 12.90
CA MET A 119 -9.05 18.20 13.20
C MET A 119 -8.71 19.68 12.97
N SER A 120 -9.46 20.35 12.09
CA SER A 120 -9.27 21.76 11.78
C SER A 120 -10.03 22.69 12.73
N ALA A 121 -11.04 22.19 13.45
CA ALA A 121 -11.77 22.97 14.43
C ALA A 121 -10.91 23.16 15.68
N ASP A 122 -10.69 24.42 16.11
CA ASP A 122 -9.85 24.74 17.28
C ASP A 122 -10.48 24.33 18.64
N SER A 123 -11.55 23.52 18.66
CA SER A 123 -12.25 23.11 19.88
C SER A 123 -11.79 21.73 20.40
N LEU A 124 -11.13 21.73 21.57
CA LEU A 124 -10.70 20.53 22.29
C LEU A 124 -11.86 19.69 22.87
N ALA A 125 -13.12 20.13 22.74
CA ALA A 125 -14.27 19.51 23.39
C ALA A 125 -14.74 18.18 22.77
N GLY A 126 -14.07 17.68 21.71
CA GLY A 126 -14.54 16.55 20.89
C GLY A 126 -13.60 15.33 20.81
N THR A 127 -12.60 15.17 21.69
CA THR A 127 -11.58 14.12 21.55
C THR A 127 -12.14 12.69 21.49
N ALA A 128 -13.20 12.38 22.25
CA ALA A 128 -13.84 11.07 22.23
C ALA A 128 -14.62 10.81 20.92
N GLU A 129 -15.33 11.81 20.42
CA GLU A 129 -16.10 11.70 19.17
C GLU A 129 -15.15 11.54 17.97
N LEU A 130 -14.09 12.34 17.92
CA LEU A 130 -13.04 12.26 16.91
C LEU A 130 -12.31 10.91 16.95
N SER A 131 -12.09 10.35 18.14
CA SER A 131 -11.50 9.01 18.30
C SER A 131 -12.38 7.93 17.67
N GLU A 132 -13.71 7.97 17.85
CA GLU A 132 -14.62 7.02 17.19
C GLU A 132 -14.62 7.20 15.67
N LYS A 133 -14.57 8.44 15.17
CA LYS A 133 -14.48 8.73 13.73
C LYS A 133 -13.16 8.23 13.13
N ILE A 134 -12.05 8.38 13.86
CA ILE A 134 -10.74 7.82 13.48
C ILE A 134 -10.77 6.29 13.48
N LYS A 135 -11.43 5.65 14.45
CA LYS A 135 -11.58 4.18 14.44
C LYS A 135 -12.33 3.70 13.20
N LEU A 136 -13.37 4.42 12.78
CA LEU A 136 -14.11 4.09 11.56
C LEU A 136 -13.23 4.28 10.32
N LEU A 137 -12.56 5.44 10.19
CA LEU A 137 -11.62 5.73 9.11
C LEU A 137 -10.50 4.69 9.04
N LYS A 138 -9.97 4.25 10.18
CA LYS A 138 -8.94 3.21 10.27
C LYS A 138 -9.39 1.90 9.62
N ARG A 139 -10.63 1.49 9.85
CA ARG A 139 -11.17 0.26 9.25
C ARG A 139 -11.30 0.40 7.73
N THR A 140 -11.85 1.52 7.26
CA THR A 140 -11.98 1.83 5.83
C THR A 140 -10.62 1.86 5.14
N MET A 141 -9.62 2.47 5.78
CA MET A 141 -8.25 2.54 5.25
C MET A 141 -7.57 1.18 5.18
N GLY A 142 -7.73 0.34 6.21
CA GLY A 142 -7.19 -1.02 6.20
C GLY A 142 -7.81 -1.89 5.09
N LEU A 143 -9.10 -1.70 4.80
CA LEU A 143 -9.75 -2.35 3.66
C LEU A 143 -9.26 -1.82 2.32
N LEU A 144 -9.08 -0.51 2.19
CA LEU A 144 -8.50 0.11 1.00
C LEU A 144 -7.10 -0.47 0.73
N ALA A 145 -6.22 -0.45 1.72
CA ALA A 145 -4.87 -0.99 1.62
C ALA A 145 -4.88 -2.48 1.26
N THR A 146 -5.71 -3.28 1.93
CA THR A 146 -5.88 -4.71 1.65
C THR A 146 -6.34 -4.96 0.22
N SER A 147 -7.30 -4.20 -0.29
CA SER A 147 -7.82 -4.35 -1.65
C SER A 147 -6.80 -3.99 -2.73
N VAL A 148 -5.95 -2.99 -2.46
CA VAL A 148 -4.81 -2.67 -3.32
C VAL A 148 -3.84 -3.84 -3.38
N VAL A 149 -3.53 -4.45 -2.23
CA VAL A 149 -2.71 -5.67 -2.21
C VAL A 149 -3.42 -6.80 -2.91
N TRP A 150 -4.75 -6.91 -2.89
CA TRP A 150 -5.51 -7.86 -3.72
C TRP A 150 -5.52 -7.54 -5.22
N GLY A 151 -4.85 -6.48 -5.64
CA GLY A 151 -4.77 -6.05 -7.03
C GLY A 151 -6.03 -5.36 -7.53
N CYS A 152 -6.95 -4.96 -6.65
CA CYS A 152 -8.18 -4.25 -6.98
C CYS A 152 -7.92 -2.74 -7.16
N LEU A 153 -7.00 -2.34 -8.05
CA LEU A 153 -6.49 -0.96 -8.11
C LEU A 153 -7.53 0.07 -8.55
N SER A 154 -8.69 -0.36 -9.06
CA SER A 154 -9.81 0.53 -9.43
C SER A 154 -10.37 1.33 -8.25
N VAL A 155 -10.09 0.92 -7.00
CA VAL A 155 -10.48 1.67 -5.81
C VAL A 155 -9.57 2.89 -5.55
N CYS A 156 -8.43 3.01 -6.24
CA CYS A 156 -7.46 4.10 -6.09
C CYS A 156 -7.61 5.14 -7.21
N ASP A 157 -8.76 5.80 -7.27
CA ASP A 157 -9.04 6.84 -8.25
C ASP A 157 -8.56 8.25 -7.82
N LYS A 158 -8.82 9.26 -8.65
CA LYS A 158 -8.44 10.66 -8.41
C LYS A 158 -9.12 11.27 -7.18
N ASP A 159 -10.35 10.87 -6.89
CA ASP A 159 -11.10 11.42 -5.75
C ASP A 159 -10.60 10.80 -4.45
N VAL A 160 -10.30 9.50 -4.48
CA VAL A 160 -9.64 8.82 -3.37
C VAL A 160 -8.27 9.44 -3.10
N MET A 161 -7.48 9.70 -4.16
CA MET A 161 -6.22 10.41 -4.03
C MET A 161 -6.39 11.79 -3.38
N ARG A 162 -7.40 12.57 -3.79
CA ARG A 162 -7.66 13.91 -3.25
C ARG A 162 -8.02 13.87 -1.75
N ALA A 163 -8.86 12.93 -1.34
CA ALA A 163 -9.18 12.78 0.08
C ALA A 163 -7.97 12.32 0.90
N LEU A 164 -7.16 11.39 0.39
CA LEU A 164 -5.91 11.02 1.05
C LEU A 164 -4.95 12.20 1.17
N ASP A 165 -4.88 13.08 0.17
CA ASP A 165 -4.09 14.32 0.21
C ASP A 165 -4.59 15.27 1.30
N GLU A 166 -5.91 15.42 1.45
CA GLU A 166 -6.54 16.24 2.49
C GLU A 166 -6.23 15.69 3.89
N LEU A 167 -6.42 14.39 4.09
CA LEU A 167 -6.10 13.71 5.33
C LEU A 167 -4.62 13.87 5.70
N CYS A 168 -3.74 13.71 4.72
CA CYS A 168 -2.31 13.94 4.86
C CYS A 168 -2.01 15.42 5.19
N ALA A 169 -2.62 16.38 4.50
CA ALA A 169 -2.39 17.80 4.80
C ALA A 169 -2.80 18.15 6.24
N CYS A 170 -3.94 17.64 6.73
CA CYS A 170 -4.38 17.85 8.11
C CYS A 170 -3.47 17.16 9.13
N THR A 171 -3.16 15.89 8.91
CA THR A 171 -2.33 15.08 9.82
C THR A 171 -0.93 15.67 9.97
N TYR A 172 -0.36 16.19 8.89
CA TYR A 172 1.00 16.72 8.87
C TYR A 172 1.03 18.24 8.77
N SER A 173 0.07 18.94 9.35
CA SER A 173 0.13 20.40 9.45
C SER A 173 1.07 20.86 10.59
N ASP A 174 1.59 22.09 10.51
CA ASP A 174 2.53 22.66 11.50
C ASP A 174 1.91 22.87 12.90
N LYS A 175 0.61 22.56 13.11
CA LYS A 175 -0.06 22.59 14.42
C LYS A 175 0.32 21.35 15.28
N SER A 176 1.62 21.07 15.41
CA SER A 176 2.22 19.79 15.82
C SER A 176 2.14 19.43 17.32
N GLU A 177 1.38 20.15 18.14
CA GLU A 177 1.20 19.78 19.55
C GLU A 177 0.08 18.74 19.77
N ASN A 178 -0.51 18.22 18.70
CA ASN A 178 -1.62 17.28 18.80
C ASN A 178 -1.10 15.84 19.00
N GLU A 179 -1.11 15.35 20.25
CA GLU A 179 -0.79 13.94 20.60
C GLU A 179 -1.53 12.92 19.71
N MET A 180 -2.74 13.26 19.26
CA MET A 180 -3.53 12.40 18.38
C MET A 180 -2.87 12.18 17.02
N VAL A 181 -2.14 13.17 16.52
CA VAL A 181 -1.41 13.07 15.25
C VAL A 181 -0.26 12.08 15.39
N GLU A 182 0.54 12.18 16.45
CA GLU A 182 1.59 11.19 16.74
C GLU A 182 0.99 9.79 16.90
N HIS A 183 -0.17 9.68 17.56
CA HIS A 183 -0.88 8.41 17.64
C HIS A 183 -1.31 7.88 16.26
N LEU A 184 -1.81 8.73 15.37
CA LEU A 184 -2.16 8.34 14.00
C LEU A 184 -0.93 7.84 13.22
N LEU A 185 0.20 8.55 13.29
CA LEU A 185 1.45 8.22 12.60
C LEU A 185 2.09 6.93 13.10
N SER A 186 2.10 6.73 14.42
CA SER A 186 2.62 5.52 15.06
C SER A 186 1.68 4.31 14.95
N SER A 187 0.46 4.51 14.46
CA SER A 187 -0.49 3.42 14.24
C SER A 187 -0.39 2.82 12.84
N SER A 188 -1.00 1.65 12.64
CA SER A 188 -1.19 1.05 11.31
C SER A 188 -1.90 2.00 10.33
N LEU A 189 -2.73 2.91 10.82
CA LEU A 189 -3.48 3.85 9.98
C LEU A 189 -2.55 4.78 9.21
N GLY A 190 -1.49 5.31 9.84
CA GLY A 190 -0.49 6.12 9.17
C GLY A 190 0.16 5.36 8.01
N LEU A 191 0.54 4.11 8.27
CA LEU A 191 1.19 3.25 7.29
C LEU A 191 0.27 2.89 6.11
N GLU A 192 -0.97 2.49 6.41
CA GLU A 192 -1.99 2.15 5.41
C GLU A 192 -2.36 3.37 4.56
N THR A 193 -2.57 4.54 5.18
CA THR A 193 -2.85 5.81 4.49
C THR A 193 -1.72 6.18 3.54
N SER A 194 -0.48 6.07 4.00
CA SER A 194 0.70 6.43 3.22
C SER A 194 0.94 5.47 2.06
N PHE A 195 0.70 4.18 2.28
CA PHE A 195 0.74 3.17 1.22
C PHE A 195 -0.31 3.46 0.14
N CYS A 196 -1.58 3.67 0.54
CA CYS A 196 -2.66 4.01 -0.39
C CYS A 196 -2.39 5.32 -1.13
N SER A 197 -1.85 6.33 -0.45
CA SER A 197 -1.47 7.62 -1.05
C SER A 197 -0.39 7.45 -2.12
N ALA A 198 0.63 6.63 -1.86
CA ALA A 198 1.68 6.31 -2.83
C ALA A 198 1.12 5.58 -4.04
N ILE A 199 0.27 4.57 -3.83
CA ILE A 199 -0.35 3.82 -4.94
C ILE A 199 -1.27 4.71 -5.77
N CYS A 200 -2.09 5.54 -5.14
CA CYS A 200 -2.92 6.52 -5.86
C CYS A 200 -2.05 7.47 -6.68
N ALA A 201 -0.94 7.97 -6.13
CA ALA A 201 -0.02 8.83 -6.86
C ALA A 201 0.63 8.13 -8.06
N ILE A 202 1.05 6.87 -7.90
CA ILE A 202 1.64 6.06 -8.98
C ILE A 202 0.61 5.74 -10.06
N GLN A 203 -0.62 5.38 -9.67
CA GLN A 203 -1.69 5.05 -10.59
C GLN A 203 -2.12 6.26 -11.42
N ASN A 204 -2.25 7.42 -10.77
CA ASN A 204 -2.67 8.65 -11.44
C ASN A 204 -1.52 9.31 -12.20
N SER A 205 -0.26 9.03 -11.84
CA SER A 205 0.88 8.72 -12.71
C SER A 205 0.95 9.34 -14.10
N ARG A 206 0.08 8.86 -14.97
CA ARG A 206 0.21 8.99 -16.43
C ARG A 206 -0.65 10.07 -17.05
N GLY A 207 -1.43 10.79 -16.24
CA GLY A 207 -2.40 11.75 -16.74
C GLY A 207 -3.46 11.08 -17.63
N PRO A 208 -4.49 11.83 -18.08
CA PRO A 208 -5.25 11.39 -19.25
C PRO A 208 -4.29 11.30 -20.44
N GLU A 209 -4.47 10.31 -21.32
CA GLU A 209 -3.80 10.34 -22.62
C GLU A 209 -4.13 11.69 -23.28
N PRO A 210 -3.12 12.39 -23.84
CA PRO A 210 -3.37 13.68 -24.48
C PRO A 210 -4.46 13.50 -25.52
N ASP A 211 -5.56 14.23 -25.38
CA ASP A 211 -6.59 14.28 -26.41
C ASP A 211 -5.91 14.78 -27.69
N PRO A 212 -5.85 13.96 -28.76
CA PRO A 212 -5.12 14.34 -29.97
C PRO A 212 -5.67 15.60 -30.63
N GLU A 213 -6.86 16.07 -30.25
CA GLU A 213 -7.54 17.23 -30.85
C GLU A 213 -7.73 18.42 -29.88
N GLY A 214 -7.31 18.31 -28.63
CA GLY A 214 -7.54 19.35 -27.61
C GLY A 214 -6.36 20.30 -27.43
N ASP A 215 -6.50 21.56 -27.87
CA ASP A 215 -5.59 22.64 -27.45
C ASP A 215 -5.66 22.78 -25.92
N VAL A 216 -4.59 22.35 -25.24
CA VAL A 216 -4.51 22.37 -23.77
C VAL A 216 -4.25 23.81 -23.32
N ASP A 217 -5.23 24.43 -22.68
CA ASP A 217 -5.09 25.74 -22.06
C ASP A 217 -4.21 25.63 -20.79
N GLU A 218 -2.89 25.75 -20.97
CA GLU A 218 -1.85 25.51 -19.95
C GLU A 218 -1.98 26.39 -18.69
N ASN A 219 -2.79 27.45 -18.72
CA ASN A 219 -2.87 28.43 -17.63
C ASN A 219 -3.95 28.13 -16.57
N SER A 220 -4.99 27.36 -16.88
CA SER A 220 -6.12 27.18 -15.94
C SER A 220 -5.87 26.14 -14.83
N ASP A 221 -5.02 25.14 -15.07
CA ASP A 221 -4.72 24.07 -14.12
C ASP A 221 -3.65 24.45 -13.06
N TYR A 222 -2.96 25.59 -13.24
CA TYR A 222 -1.79 25.94 -12.44
C TYR A 222 -2.14 26.39 -11.00
N GLU A 223 -3.33 26.97 -10.78
CA GLU A 223 -3.73 27.46 -9.44
C GLU A 223 -4.26 26.34 -8.52
N GLN A 224 -5.02 25.36 -9.04
CA GLN A 224 -5.46 24.22 -8.22
C GLN A 224 -4.28 23.34 -7.76
N ASP A 225 -3.18 23.35 -8.50
CA ASP A 225 -2.00 22.55 -8.18
C ASP A 225 -1.09 23.16 -7.09
N GLN A 226 -1.25 24.45 -6.77
CA GLN A 226 -0.46 25.11 -5.71
C GLN A 226 -0.91 24.73 -4.29
N VAL A 227 -2.21 24.54 -4.06
CA VAL A 227 -2.74 24.10 -2.75
C VAL A 227 -2.19 22.73 -2.35
N ARG A 228 -1.82 21.90 -3.32
CA ARG A 228 -1.33 20.51 -3.13
C ARG A 228 0.10 20.39 -2.57
N ILE A 229 0.90 21.46 -2.55
CA ILE A 229 2.34 21.37 -2.19
C ILE A 229 2.59 21.60 -0.70
N GLY A 230 1.64 22.22 0.03
CA GLY A 230 1.79 22.54 1.45
C GLY A 230 2.15 21.33 2.32
N PHE A 231 1.51 20.19 2.05
CA PHE A 231 1.77 18.92 2.74
C PHE A 231 3.24 18.46 2.65
N THR A 232 3.89 18.69 1.51
CA THR A 232 5.23 18.12 1.23
C THR A 232 6.30 18.69 2.15
N ARG A 233 6.19 19.97 2.56
CA ARG A 233 7.21 20.61 3.40
C ARG A 233 7.13 20.12 4.85
N THR A 234 5.94 20.13 5.44
CA THR A 234 5.78 19.75 6.85
C THR A 234 5.94 18.24 7.04
N ALA A 235 5.45 17.42 6.11
CA ALA A 235 5.69 15.98 6.15
C ALA A 235 7.19 15.65 6.14
N VAL A 236 7.97 16.35 5.31
CA VAL A 236 9.42 16.13 5.25
C VAL A 236 10.15 16.71 6.46
N ARG A 237 9.70 17.84 7.00
CA ARG A 237 10.26 18.36 8.25
C ARG A 237 10.07 17.36 9.39
N ARG A 238 8.84 16.87 9.58
CA ARG A 238 8.54 15.83 10.58
C ARG A 238 9.29 14.53 10.31
N TYR A 239 9.48 14.15 9.05
CA TYR A 239 10.30 13.00 8.70
C TYR A 239 11.73 13.13 9.24
N LEU A 240 12.34 14.31 9.12
CA LEU A 240 13.65 14.53 9.71
C LEU A 240 13.60 14.50 11.22
N ASP A 241 12.68 15.24 11.83
CA ASP A 241 12.55 15.30 13.29
C ASP A 241 12.38 13.88 13.89
N THR A 242 11.64 12.99 13.23
CA THR A 242 11.45 11.60 13.65
C THR A 242 12.65 10.69 13.38
N PHE A 243 13.37 10.87 12.25
CA PHE A 243 14.51 10.01 11.90
C PHE A 243 15.71 10.16 12.86
N PHE A 244 15.90 11.34 13.47
CA PHE A 244 17.07 11.61 14.33
C PHE A 244 16.97 11.01 15.73
N ASP A 245 15.76 10.70 16.20
CA ASP A 245 15.60 9.90 17.39
C ASP A 245 15.76 8.43 17.00
N ASN A 246 16.97 7.88 17.18
CA ASN A 246 17.29 6.44 17.03
C ASN A 246 16.35 5.51 17.84
N ASN A 247 15.47 6.07 18.67
CA ASN A 247 14.45 5.38 19.46
C ASN A 247 13.04 5.42 18.86
N THR A 248 12.81 6.01 17.67
CA THR A 248 11.52 5.90 16.97
C THR A 248 11.36 4.50 16.35
N HIS A 249 11.37 3.49 17.23
CA HIS A 249 10.98 2.13 16.91
C HIS A 249 9.50 2.13 16.49
N GLY A 250 9.20 1.80 15.23
CA GLY A 250 7.81 1.60 14.80
C GLY A 250 7.53 1.86 13.33
N SER A 251 6.25 2.11 13.03
CA SER A 251 5.71 2.32 11.68
C SER A 251 6.01 3.70 11.10
N VAL A 252 6.56 4.65 11.87
CA VAL A 252 6.73 6.05 11.46
C VAL A 252 7.70 6.19 10.28
N LEU A 253 8.89 5.61 10.36
CA LEU A 253 9.88 5.66 9.29
C LEU A 253 9.33 5.08 7.96
N PRO A 254 8.76 3.87 7.93
CA PRO A 254 8.13 3.33 6.72
C PRO A 254 6.93 4.15 6.22
N THR A 255 6.13 4.71 7.13
CA THR A 255 5.00 5.61 6.82
C THR A 255 5.50 6.82 6.02
N MET A 256 6.51 7.51 6.53
CA MET A 256 7.06 8.69 5.89
C MET A 256 7.78 8.37 4.57
N ALA A 257 8.50 7.25 4.50
CA ALA A 257 9.12 6.80 3.26
C ALA A 257 8.07 6.59 2.15
N LEU A 258 6.91 6.01 2.47
CA LEU A 258 5.80 5.86 1.53
C LEU A 258 5.19 7.21 1.12
N LEU A 259 5.06 8.16 2.04
CA LEU A 259 4.63 9.52 1.68
C LEU A 259 5.61 10.20 0.72
N LEU A 260 6.91 10.02 0.94
CA LEU A 260 7.93 10.54 0.06
C LEU A 260 7.89 9.87 -1.32
N CYS A 261 7.60 8.56 -1.38
CA CYS A 261 7.29 7.88 -2.63
C CYS A 261 6.10 8.54 -3.34
N ALA A 262 5.00 8.82 -2.61
CA ALA A 262 3.83 9.50 -3.16
C ALA A 262 4.17 10.90 -3.72
N VAL A 263 4.99 11.68 -2.99
CA VAL A 263 5.50 12.99 -3.42
C VAL A 263 6.32 12.86 -4.70
N THR A 264 7.26 11.92 -4.76
CA THR A 264 8.09 11.71 -5.96
C THR A 264 7.25 11.28 -7.16
N ALA A 265 6.29 10.37 -6.98
CA ALA A 265 5.35 9.93 -8.01
C ALA A 265 4.49 11.10 -8.56
N ARG A 266 3.91 11.94 -7.69
CA ARG A 266 3.14 13.13 -8.09
C ARG A 266 3.99 14.14 -8.86
N ASN A 267 5.25 14.34 -8.47
CA ASN A 267 6.13 15.25 -9.18
C ASN A 267 6.52 14.73 -10.57
N CYS A 268 6.66 13.40 -10.74
CA CYS A 268 6.84 12.81 -12.06
C CYS A 268 5.64 13.12 -12.95
N LEU A 269 4.42 12.97 -12.42
CA LEU A 269 3.15 13.28 -13.06
C LEU A 269 3.11 14.65 -13.76
N ARG A 270 3.52 15.70 -13.02
CA ARG A 270 3.49 17.10 -13.49
C ARG A 270 4.38 17.36 -14.70
N LYS A 271 5.43 16.57 -14.88
CA LYS A 271 6.39 16.78 -15.96
C LYS A 271 6.04 16.07 -17.26
N LYS A 272 4.96 15.29 -17.30
CA LYS A 272 4.61 14.44 -18.45
C LYS A 272 5.85 13.72 -19.02
N PRO A 273 6.55 12.91 -18.19
CA PRO A 273 7.81 12.30 -18.58
C PRO A 273 7.60 11.47 -19.84
N LYS A 274 8.67 11.34 -20.64
CA LYS A 274 8.68 10.36 -21.72
C LYS A 274 8.33 8.99 -21.14
N VAL A 275 7.68 8.14 -21.93
CA VAL A 275 7.26 6.79 -21.50
C VAL A 275 8.43 6.00 -20.90
N GLU A 276 9.65 6.17 -21.43
CA GLU A 276 10.88 5.55 -20.90
C GLU A 276 11.26 6.01 -19.48
N ASP A 277 10.92 7.26 -19.12
CA ASP A 277 11.26 7.91 -17.87
C ASP A 277 10.13 7.86 -16.84
N ALA A 278 8.93 7.44 -17.24
CA ALA A 278 7.79 7.28 -16.35
C ALA A 278 8.08 6.20 -15.29
N PRO A 279 7.57 6.36 -14.06
CA PRO A 279 7.64 5.30 -13.05
C PRO A 279 6.86 4.04 -13.49
N PRO A 280 7.07 2.89 -12.83
CA PRO A 280 6.31 1.68 -13.11
C PRO A 280 4.82 1.92 -12.86
N LEU A 281 3.97 1.25 -13.65
CA LEU A 281 2.54 1.23 -13.36
C LEU A 281 2.29 0.48 -12.05
N SER A 282 1.28 0.91 -11.29
CA SER A 282 0.92 0.20 -10.06
C SER A 282 0.48 -1.25 -10.32
N GLU A 283 -0.12 -1.53 -11.49
CA GLU A 283 -0.48 -2.90 -11.91
C GLU A 283 0.72 -3.84 -12.07
N ASN A 284 1.92 -3.29 -12.32
CA ASN A 284 3.13 -4.07 -12.54
C ASN A 284 3.90 -4.35 -11.24
N ILE A 285 3.57 -3.66 -10.14
CA ILE A 285 4.26 -3.86 -8.87
C ILE A 285 3.77 -5.18 -8.25
N PRO A 286 4.66 -6.13 -7.95
CA PRO A 286 4.22 -7.44 -7.48
C PRO A 286 3.96 -7.43 -5.98
N PHE A 287 2.70 -7.21 -5.59
CA PHE A 287 2.26 -7.37 -4.19
C PHE A 287 2.12 -8.84 -3.76
N PHE A 288 2.20 -9.76 -4.72
CA PHE A 288 2.19 -11.19 -4.53
C PHE A 288 3.54 -11.78 -4.93
N SER A 289 4.08 -12.64 -4.08
CA SER A 289 5.00 -13.65 -4.57
C SER A 289 4.20 -14.59 -5.48
N ARG A 290 4.48 -14.62 -6.78
CA ARG A 290 4.09 -15.78 -7.57
C ARG A 290 4.73 -16.97 -6.86
N ALA A 291 3.93 -17.89 -6.34
CA ALA A 291 4.41 -19.24 -6.10
C ALA A 291 5.04 -19.65 -7.43
N SER A 292 6.37 -19.76 -7.44
CA SER A 292 7.19 -19.91 -8.64
C SER A 292 6.40 -20.69 -9.66
N SER A 293 6.03 -20.03 -10.77
CA SER A 293 5.34 -20.66 -11.88
C SER A 293 6.03 -21.99 -12.09
N GLN A 294 5.31 -23.10 -11.83
CA GLN A 294 5.83 -24.45 -11.98
C GLN A 294 6.72 -24.44 -13.20
N ALA A 295 8.03 -24.61 -12.98
CA ALA A 295 8.98 -24.69 -14.08
C ALA A 295 8.37 -25.69 -15.05
N LEU A 296 8.13 -25.25 -16.29
CA LEU A 296 7.68 -26.16 -17.34
C LEU A 296 8.62 -27.38 -17.30
N PRO A 297 8.11 -28.62 -17.29
CA PRO A 297 8.87 -29.80 -16.85
C PRO A 297 10.06 -30.21 -17.74
N ASP A 298 10.50 -29.38 -18.67
CA ASP A 298 11.30 -29.80 -19.82
C ASP A 298 12.81 -29.57 -19.67
N ASP A 299 13.31 -29.09 -18.52
CA ASP A 299 14.76 -28.91 -18.31
C ASP A 299 15.32 -29.81 -17.18
N PRO A 300 15.76 -31.05 -17.50
CA PRO A 300 16.15 -32.06 -16.51
C PRO A 300 17.51 -31.83 -15.81
N ALA A 301 18.17 -30.67 -15.98
CA ALA A 301 19.57 -30.53 -15.62
C ALA A 301 19.89 -29.66 -14.39
N THR A 302 18.92 -29.00 -13.75
CA THR A 302 19.23 -28.09 -12.61
C THR A 302 18.49 -28.50 -11.34
N VAL A 303 19.08 -29.41 -10.58
CA VAL A 303 18.67 -29.70 -9.20
C VAL A 303 19.11 -28.52 -8.33
N ALA A 304 18.36 -27.42 -8.40
CA ALA A 304 18.51 -26.31 -7.46
C ALA A 304 17.84 -26.73 -6.15
N THR A 305 18.63 -26.80 -5.07
CA THR A 305 18.17 -26.92 -3.68
C THR A 305 17.51 -25.61 -3.24
N SER A 306 16.44 -25.19 -3.91
CA SER A 306 15.59 -24.12 -3.39
C SER A 306 14.75 -24.71 -2.26
N GLY A 307 14.98 -24.23 -1.04
CA GLY A 307 14.08 -24.48 0.07
C GLY A 307 12.65 -24.02 -0.29
N PRO A 308 11.63 -24.50 0.43
CA PRO A 308 10.25 -24.08 0.20
C PRO A 308 10.19 -22.56 0.28
N VAL A 309 9.90 -21.91 -0.86
CA VAL A 309 9.71 -20.45 -0.91
C VAL A 309 8.54 -20.14 0.01
N GLU A 310 8.84 -19.51 1.14
CA GLU A 310 7.83 -19.15 2.13
C GLU A 310 6.84 -18.18 1.46
N SER A 311 5.59 -18.63 1.32
CA SER A 311 4.57 -17.83 0.65
C SER A 311 4.28 -16.58 1.47
N MET A 312 4.38 -15.41 0.85
CA MET A 312 4.02 -14.15 1.50
C MET A 312 2.56 -14.19 1.97
N PRO A 313 2.28 -13.95 3.27
CA PRO A 313 0.91 -13.98 3.76
C PRO A 313 0.14 -12.81 3.16
N LEU A 314 -1.02 -13.05 2.55
CA LEU A 314 -1.88 -11.96 2.13
C LEU A 314 -2.46 -11.28 3.35
N PRO A 315 -2.63 -9.94 3.31
CA PRO A 315 -3.44 -9.25 4.30
C PRO A 315 -4.85 -9.84 4.20
N MET A 316 -5.28 -10.46 5.29
CA MET A 316 -6.62 -10.97 5.43
C MET A 316 -7.30 -10.28 6.59
N VAL A 317 -8.62 -10.28 6.48
CA VAL A 317 -9.53 -9.58 7.36
C VAL A 317 -10.09 -10.53 8.43
N THR A 318 -9.60 -10.39 9.67
CA THR A 318 -9.76 -11.44 10.71
C THR A 318 -11.10 -11.44 11.44
N THR A 319 -11.73 -10.28 11.65
CA THR A 319 -12.87 -10.15 12.59
C THR A 319 -13.91 -9.17 12.08
N VAL A 320 -15.14 -9.60 11.80
CA VAL A 320 -16.25 -8.69 11.51
C VAL A 320 -16.99 -8.34 12.80
N PHE A 321 -17.16 -7.05 13.09
CA PHE A 321 -17.88 -6.61 14.29
C PHE A 321 -19.37 -6.56 14.01
N LYS A 322 -20.19 -6.98 14.98
CA LYS A 322 -21.62 -6.71 14.95
C LYS A 322 -21.83 -5.28 15.42
N ASP A 323 -22.53 -4.47 14.64
CA ASP A 323 -22.96 -3.14 15.09
C ASP A 323 -23.98 -3.31 16.23
N GLU A 324 -23.88 -2.50 17.28
CA GLU A 324 -24.84 -2.52 18.39
C GLU A 324 -26.21 -2.00 17.95
N GLN A 325 -26.25 -1.23 16.85
CA GLN A 325 -27.45 -0.51 16.40
C GLN A 325 -28.26 -1.26 15.32
N GLY A 326 -27.88 -2.48 14.93
CA GLY A 326 -28.67 -3.27 13.97
C GLY A 326 -28.04 -4.59 13.51
N PRO A 327 -28.64 -5.27 12.49
CA PRO A 327 -28.03 -6.45 11.84
C PRO A 327 -26.82 -6.09 10.97
N SER A 328 -26.38 -4.82 11.00
CA SER A 328 -25.23 -4.33 10.26
C SER A 328 -23.96 -4.92 10.85
N TYR A 329 -23.11 -5.43 9.97
CA TYR A 329 -21.77 -5.86 10.31
C TYR A 329 -20.85 -4.67 10.05
N SER A 330 -20.21 -4.15 11.10
CA SER A 330 -19.25 -3.06 10.95
C SER A 330 -17.90 -3.59 10.45
N LEU A 331 -17.18 -2.70 9.78
CA LEU A 331 -15.97 -3.04 9.04
C LEU A 331 -15.00 -3.83 9.92
N PRO A 332 -14.48 -4.95 9.43
CA PRO A 332 -13.66 -5.83 10.22
C PRO A 332 -12.32 -5.22 10.63
N ALA A 333 -11.92 -5.40 11.90
CA ALA A 333 -10.67 -4.82 12.45
C ALA A 333 -9.77 -5.90 13.04
N THR A 334 -8.88 -6.38 12.17
CA THR A 334 -7.41 -6.33 12.30
C THR A 334 -6.92 -7.04 11.04
N CYS A 335 -6.39 -6.26 10.10
CA CYS A 335 -5.76 -6.82 8.91
C CYS A 335 -4.42 -7.43 9.32
N CYS A 336 -4.03 -8.55 8.71
CA CYS A 336 -2.64 -9.05 8.82
C CYS A 336 -1.66 -8.17 8.01
N TRP A 337 -1.96 -6.88 7.85
CA TRP A 337 -1.27 -5.93 7.00
C TRP A 337 0.20 -5.81 7.36
N GLU A 338 0.50 -5.67 8.64
CA GLU A 338 1.89 -5.54 9.12
C GLU A 338 2.72 -6.80 8.82
N LEU A 339 2.11 -7.99 8.88
CA LEU A 339 2.79 -9.25 8.55
C LEU A 339 3.11 -9.31 7.05
N TRP A 340 2.14 -8.98 6.20
CA TRP A 340 2.37 -8.86 4.76
C TRP A 340 3.44 -7.81 4.46
N TYR A 341 3.33 -6.63 5.07
CA TYR A 341 4.23 -5.49 4.85
C TYR A 341 5.67 -5.86 5.19
N LYS A 342 5.91 -6.45 6.38
CA LYS A 342 7.22 -6.92 6.82
C LYS A 342 7.76 -8.03 5.93
N ALA A 343 6.93 -9.02 5.58
CA ALA A 343 7.33 -10.10 4.67
C ALA A 343 7.72 -9.56 3.28
N ARG A 344 6.97 -8.58 2.77
CA ARG A 344 7.24 -7.93 1.48
C ARG A 344 8.54 -7.14 1.49
N ILE A 345 8.80 -6.38 2.54
CA ILE A 345 10.05 -5.64 2.66
C ILE A 345 11.24 -6.60 2.76
N ARG A 346 11.15 -7.64 3.60
CA ARG A 346 12.22 -8.65 3.72
C ARG A 346 12.54 -9.27 2.38
N ALA A 347 11.52 -9.73 1.65
CA ALA A 347 11.72 -10.27 0.31
C ALA A 347 12.42 -9.27 -0.65
N LEU A 348 12.13 -7.96 -0.55
CA LEU A 348 12.81 -6.95 -1.35
C LEU A 348 14.26 -6.68 -0.92
N ILE A 349 14.55 -6.79 0.37
CA ILE A 349 15.91 -6.68 0.92
C ILE A 349 16.75 -7.89 0.52
N ASP A 350 16.16 -9.09 0.65
CA ASP A 350 16.79 -10.36 0.28
C ASP A 350 17.15 -10.36 -1.21
N ASP A 351 16.27 -9.81 -2.06
CA ASP A 351 16.45 -9.72 -3.51
C ASP A 351 17.08 -8.39 -3.99
N ILE A 352 17.65 -7.56 -3.11
CA ILE A 352 18.07 -6.19 -3.49
C ILE A 352 19.13 -6.14 -4.60
N ASP A 353 19.98 -7.15 -4.69
CA ASP A 353 21.06 -7.33 -5.68
C ASP A 353 20.66 -8.22 -6.87
N SER A 354 19.42 -8.72 -6.91
CA SER A 354 18.93 -9.64 -7.95
C SER A 354 18.62 -8.96 -9.30
N CYS A 355 18.40 -7.64 -9.31
CA CYS A 355 17.96 -6.93 -10.50
C CYS A 355 18.58 -5.54 -10.65
N GLU A 356 18.36 -4.93 -11.81
CA GLU A 356 18.62 -3.50 -11.99
C GLU A 356 17.49 -2.68 -11.37
N TRP A 357 17.86 -1.57 -10.75
CA TRP A 357 16.98 -0.56 -10.19
C TRP A 357 17.07 0.71 -11.03
N GLU A 358 15.98 1.46 -11.01
CA GLU A 358 15.89 2.81 -11.54
C GLU A 358 15.32 3.71 -10.46
N GLY A 359 15.43 5.02 -10.64
CA GLY A 359 14.83 5.92 -9.67
C GLY A 359 14.70 7.35 -10.14
N SER A 360 13.90 8.08 -9.40
CA SER A 360 13.67 9.50 -9.58
C SER A 360 13.95 10.23 -8.28
N TYR A 361 14.36 11.49 -8.39
CA TYR A 361 14.45 12.37 -7.25
C TYR A 361 14.04 13.79 -7.62
N THR A 362 13.54 14.51 -6.62
CA THR A 362 12.92 15.82 -6.78
C THR A 362 13.71 16.85 -5.99
N TYR A 363 14.14 17.94 -6.60
CA TYR A 363 14.73 19.09 -5.91
C TYR A 363 13.67 20.06 -5.46
N GLY A 364 13.87 20.56 -4.25
CA GLY A 364 13.03 21.62 -3.71
C GLY A 364 11.65 21.08 -3.41
N LEU A 365 11.35 20.94 -2.13
CA LEU A 365 10.01 20.64 -1.63
C LEU A 365 9.06 21.86 -1.72
N LYS A 366 9.48 22.90 -2.44
CA LYS A 366 8.74 24.16 -2.67
C LYS A 366 8.09 24.13 -4.06
N SER A 367 7.23 25.11 -4.32
CA SER A 367 6.37 25.30 -5.50
C SER A 367 7.00 25.26 -6.91
N ARG A 368 8.30 24.92 -7.02
CA ARG A 368 9.01 24.68 -8.29
C ARG A 368 9.89 23.43 -8.17
N SER A 369 9.28 22.33 -7.75
CA SER A 369 9.98 21.05 -7.65
C SER A 369 10.53 20.65 -9.01
N ARG A 370 11.85 20.44 -9.08
CA ARG A 370 12.48 19.93 -10.30
C ARG A 370 12.69 18.44 -10.12
N VAL A 371 12.05 17.63 -10.94
CA VAL A 371 12.43 16.23 -11.12
C VAL A 371 13.68 16.18 -11.99
N ASP A 372 14.76 15.57 -11.51
CA ASP A 372 15.93 15.35 -12.35
C ASP A 372 15.70 14.23 -13.37
N PRO A 373 16.56 14.11 -14.41
CA PRO A 373 16.52 12.96 -15.30
C PRO A 373 16.62 11.65 -14.52
N LEU A 374 15.99 10.61 -15.07
CA LEU A 374 15.89 9.30 -14.43
C LEU A 374 17.29 8.75 -14.08
N MET A 375 17.42 8.25 -12.86
CA MET A 375 18.58 7.50 -12.41
C MET A 375 18.47 6.06 -12.94
N ARG A 376 19.52 5.59 -13.60
CA ARG A 376 19.55 4.30 -14.31
C ARG A 376 20.81 3.51 -13.96
N GLN A 377 20.82 2.24 -14.35
CA GLN A 377 21.97 1.34 -14.18
C GLN A 377 22.35 1.13 -12.72
N ILE A 378 21.38 1.25 -11.80
CA ILE A 378 21.62 1.00 -10.37
C ILE A 378 21.57 -0.51 -10.16
N ARG A 379 22.72 -1.15 -9.97
CA ARG A 379 22.80 -2.57 -9.59
C ARG A 379 23.45 -2.66 -8.22
N PHE A 380 22.65 -2.91 -7.20
CA PHE A 380 23.18 -3.10 -5.85
C PHE A 380 23.97 -4.41 -5.77
N GLN A 381 25.01 -4.40 -4.95
CA GLN A 381 25.81 -5.55 -4.55
C GLN A 381 25.86 -5.53 -3.03
N LYS A 382 25.56 -6.66 -2.39
CA LYS A 382 25.76 -6.84 -0.95
C LYS A 382 27.26 -7.02 -0.68
N LEU A 383 27.86 -6.11 0.07
CA LEU A 383 29.29 -6.16 0.42
C LEU A 383 29.53 -7.00 1.67
N SER A 384 28.65 -6.86 2.66
CA SER A 384 28.65 -7.62 3.90
C SER A 384 27.25 -7.70 4.46
N GLU A 385 26.95 -8.79 5.13
CA GLU A 385 25.66 -9.05 5.76
C GLU A 385 25.91 -9.49 7.20
N SER A 386 25.14 -8.89 8.11
CA SER A 386 25.11 -9.20 9.54
C SER A 386 23.65 -9.36 9.96
N ASP A 387 23.42 -9.87 11.17
CA ASP A 387 22.06 -10.13 11.69
C ASP A 387 21.16 -8.89 11.71
N HIS A 388 21.73 -7.69 11.71
CA HIS A 388 20.99 -6.43 11.82
C HIS A 388 21.16 -5.50 10.61
N ARG A 389 22.13 -5.76 9.74
CA ARG A 389 22.53 -4.77 8.72
C ARG A 389 23.15 -5.41 7.49
N ILE A 390 22.79 -4.88 6.32
CA ILE A 390 23.40 -5.20 5.03
C ILE A 390 24.10 -3.96 4.49
N GLU A 391 25.38 -4.07 4.16
CA GLU A 391 26.13 -3.05 3.43
C GLU A 391 25.92 -3.24 1.92
N ILE A 392 25.52 -2.19 1.22
CA ILE A 392 25.20 -2.21 -0.20
C ILE A 392 26.01 -1.20 -0.99
N VAL A 393 26.36 -1.57 -2.23
CA VAL A 393 27.00 -0.65 -3.18
C VAL A 393 26.43 -0.81 -4.58
N ALA A 394 26.26 0.30 -5.29
CA ALA A 394 25.98 0.30 -6.72
C ALA A 394 26.96 1.23 -7.43
N SER A 395 27.73 0.70 -8.37
CA SER A 395 28.75 1.43 -9.14
C SER A 395 28.34 1.57 -10.60
N GLY A 396 28.81 2.61 -11.28
CA GLY A 396 28.51 2.83 -12.70
C GLY A 396 27.08 3.33 -12.96
N CYS A 397 26.40 3.82 -11.92
CA CYS A 397 25.07 4.41 -12.04
C CYS A 397 25.13 5.71 -12.87
N LYS A 398 24.01 6.08 -13.51
CA LYS A 398 23.93 7.28 -14.36
C LYS A 398 22.67 8.08 -14.13
N ASP A 399 22.80 9.40 -14.20
CA ASP A 399 21.70 10.37 -14.22
C ASP A 399 22.01 11.55 -15.14
N GLY A 400 21.23 12.63 -15.02
CA GLY A 400 21.40 13.86 -15.81
C GLY A 400 22.68 14.65 -15.56
N VAL A 401 23.38 14.40 -14.44
CA VAL A 401 24.64 15.08 -14.09
C VAL A 401 25.84 14.27 -14.56
N GLY A 402 25.76 12.94 -14.50
CA GLY A 402 26.79 12.05 -15.01
C GLY A 402 26.84 10.70 -14.27
N ASN A 403 28.03 10.10 -14.25
CA ASN A 403 28.25 8.84 -13.55
C ASN A 403 28.33 9.06 -12.04
N PHE A 404 27.64 8.23 -11.28
CA PHE A 404 27.69 8.23 -9.81
C PHE A 404 27.80 6.82 -9.23
N ARG A 405 28.10 6.77 -7.94
CA ARG A 405 28.12 5.57 -7.10
C ARG A 405 27.18 5.76 -5.92
N LEU A 406 26.48 4.71 -5.51
CA LEU A 406 25.71 4.64 -4.27
C LEU A 406 26.45 3.70 -3.31
N GLU A 407 26.73 4.14 -2.09
CA GLU A 407 27.36 3.35 -1.03
C GLU A 407 26.58 3.54 0.25
N GLY A 408 26.16 2.48 0.93
CA GLY A 408 25.35 2.64 2.12
C GLY A 408 24.95 1.33 2.74
N SER A 409 23.90 1.37 3.55
CA SER A 409 23.41 0.19 4.25
C SER A 409 21.91 0.19 4.46
N VAL A 410 21.38 -1.01 4.66
CA VAL A 410 20.01 -1.29 5.06
C VAL A 410 20.03 -1.90 6.46
N ASP A 411 19.25 -1.34 7.37
CA ASP A 411 18.98 -1.89 8.70
C ASP A 411 17.81 -2.89 8.61
N LEU A 412 18.03 -4.13 9.05
CA LEU A 412 17.09 -5.23 8.88
C LEU A 412 15.92 -5.21 9.88
N GLU A 413 16.07 -4.50 10.99
CA GLU A 413 15.04 -4.40 12.03
C GLU A 413 14.04 -3.29 11.70
N THR A 414 14.57 -2.10 11.39
CA THR A 414 13.80 -0.88 11.10
C THR A 414 13.45 -0.75 9.62
N CYS A 415 14.10 -1.54 8.76
CA CYS A 415 14.06 -1.38 7.29
C CYS A 415 14.63 -0.03 6.80
N GLY A 416 15.34 0.69 7.68
CA GLY A 416 15.92 2.00 7.38
C GLY A 416 17.07 1.89 6.39
N VAL A 417 17.23 2.91 5.56
CA VAL A 417 18.27 2.97 4.52
C VAL A 417 19.05 4.26 4.65
N VAL A 418 20.37 4.14 4.67
CA VAL A 418 21.29 5.28 4.60
C VAL A 418 22.23 5.05 3.43
N ILE A 419 22.17 5.90 2.40
CA ILE A 419 22.97 5.77 1.17
C ILE A 419 23.70 7.08 0.90
N GLN A 420 25.00 7.01 0.64
CA GLN A 420 25.77 8.12 0.11
C GLN A 420 25.83 8.02 -1.43
N LYS A 421 25.27 9.02 -2.10
CA LYS A 421 25.48 9.22 -3.54
C LYS A 421 26.76 10.03 -3.78
N ARG A 422 27.67 9.55 -4.62
CA ARG A 422 28.95 10.21 -4.93
C ARG A 422 29.17 10.30 -6.44
N TYR A 423 29.48 11.49 -6.95
CA TYR A 423 29.98 11.66 -8.31
C TYR A 423 31.50 11.64 -8.32
N ALA A 424 32.11 11.16 -9.40
CA ALA A 424 33.57 11.14 -9.53
C ALA A 424 34.13 12.57 -9.43
N GLY A 425 34.96 12.82 -8.40
CA GLY A 425 35.63 14.11 -8.18
C GLY A 425 34.72 15.29 -7.80
N ARG A 426 33.47 15.05 -7.37
CA ARG A 426 32.54 16.11 -6.94
C ARG A 426 31.89 15.79 -5.59
N HIS A 427 31.08 16.74 -5.10
CA HIS A 427 30.27 16.59 -3.90
C HIS A 427 29.34 15.36 -3.97
N GLY A 428 29.14 14.70 -2.83
CA GLY A 428 28.13 13.65 -2.67
C GLY A 428 26.84 14.19 -2.09
N PHE A 429 25.87 13.33 -1.81
CA PHE A 429 24.68 13.65 -1.02
C PHE A 429 24.35 12.43 -0.16
N GLN A 430 23.99 12.66 1.10
CA GLN A 430 23.46 11.59 1.94
C GLN A 430 21.96 11.44 1.70
N TRP A 431 21.53 10.21 1.52
CA TRP A 431 20.15 9.80 1.33
C TRP A 431 19.72 9.01 2.55
N ARG A 432 18.52 9.31 3.06
CA ARG A 432 17.93 8.63 4.21
C ARG A 432 16.51 8.23 3.87
N GLY A 433 16.17 6.97 4.08
CA GLY A 433 14.92 6.39 3.61
C GLY A 433 14.55 5.12 4.35
N ALA A 434 13.62 4.38 3.76
CA ALA A 434 13.34 3.01 4.13
C ALA A 434 13.13 2.16 2.87
N VAL A 435 13.35 0.86 3.01
CA VAL A 435 12.82 -0.11 2.06
C VAL A 435 11.33 -0.26 2.33
N THR A 436 10.53 -0.17 1.28
CA THR A 436 9.07 -0.25 1.31
C THR A 436 8.59 -1.30 0.31
N PRO A 437 7.31 -1.73 0.36
CA PRO A 437 6.72 -2.57 -0.69
C PRO A 437 6.81 -1.99 -2.12
N LEU A 438 7.04 -0.68 -2.24
CA LEU A 438 7.13 0.07 -3.49
C LEU A 438 8.59 0.36 -3.90
N GLY A 439 9.58 -0.26 -3.26
CA GLY A 439 11.00 0.00 -3.47
C GLY A 439 11.61 0.85 -2.36
N ILE A 440 12.69 1.57 -2.65
CA ILE A 440 13.42 2.36 -1.65
C ILE A 440 13.03 3.82 -1.81
N SER A 441 12.52 4.46 -0.76
CA SER A 441 12.15 5.87 -0.83
C SER A 441 12.54 6.62 0.44
N GLY A 442 12.73 7.93 0.29
CA GLY A 442 13.23 8.76 1.36
C GLY A 442 13.53 10.18 0.91
N CYS A 443 14.40 10.86 1.66
CA CYS A 443 14.89 12.18 1.34
C CYS A 443 16.40 12.19 1.13
N TYR A 444 16.91 13.22 0.45
CA TYR A 444 18.33 13.49 0.42
C TYR A 444 18.66 14.81 1.09
N LEU A 445 19.81 14.86 1.72
CA LEU A 445 20.21 15.88 2.67
C LEU A 445 21.28 16.79 2.09
N SER A 446 21.37 18.00 2.65
CA SER A 446 22.47 18.92 2.37
C SER A 446 23.77 18.40 2.99
N ASN A 447 24.88 18.52 2.27
CA ASN A 447 26.21 18.23 2.83
C ASN A 447 26.62 19.22 3.93
N TRP A 448 25.99 20.38 3.97
CA TRP A 448 26.30 21.46 4.93
C TRP A 448 25.44 21.38 6.19
N ASP A 449 24.29 20.71 6.09
CA ASP A 449 23.34 20.55 7.17
C ASP A 449 22.59 19.24 6.95
N GLU A 450 22.96 18.22 7.72
CA GLU A 450 22.33 16.90 7.66
C GLU A 450 20.84 16.95 8.08
N ASN A 451 20.40 18.04 8.71
CA ASN A 451 19.01 18.26 9.08
C ASN A 451 18.23 19.06 8.03
N LEU A 452 18.84 19.37 6.88
CA LEU A 452 18.17 20.09 5.80
C LEU A 452 17.84 19.14 4.64
N PRO A 453 16.56 18.76 4.45
CA PRO A 453 16.16 17.90 3.36
C PRO A 453 16.05 18.76 2.10
N LEU A 454 16.81 18.38 1.08
CA LEU A 454 16.84 19.10 -0.19
C LEU A 454 15.75 18.59 -1.15
N GLY A 455 15.23 17.39 -0.90
CA GLY A 455 14.28 16.75 -1.78
C GLY A 455 13.95 15.31 -1.40
N ALA A 456 13.11 14.66 -2.20
CA ALA A 456 12.68 13.28 -2.05
C ALA A 456 13.28 12.41 -3.16
N PHE A 457 13.49 11.12 -2.88
CA PHE A 457 13.88 10.12 -3.87
C PHE A 457 12.98 8.89 -3.77
N TRP A 458 12.86 8.20 -4.90
CA TRP A 458 12.20 6.91 -5.01
C TRP A 458 12.96 6.05 -6.01
N LEU A 459 13.43 4.88 -5.56
CA LEU A 459 14.05 3.84 -6.35
C LEU A 459 13.08 2.65 -6.45
N TRP A 460 12.96 2.07 -7.63
CA TRP A 460 12.12 0.89 -7.90
C TRP A 460 12.88 -0.12 -8.76
N ARG A 461 12.45 -1.37 -8.73
CA ARG A 461 13.05 -2.41 -9.59
C ARG A 461 12.65 -2.17 -11.04
N ARG A 462 13.62 -2.31 -11.95
CA ARG A 462 13.43 -2.02 -13.39
C ARG A 462 12.43 -2.97 -14.06
N ASP A 463 12.38 -4.22 -13.62
CA ASP A 463 11.45 -5.25 -14.11
C ASP A 463 9.96 -4.89 -13.86
N TRP A 464 9.68 -4.01 -12.90
CA TRP A 464 8.33 -3.48 -12.69
C TRP A 464 7.86 -2.54 -13.81
N LYS A 465 8.73 -2.06 -14.71
CA LYS A 465 8.30 -1.28 -15.88
C LYS A 465 7.75 -2.16 -16.99
N SER A 466 8.39 -3.29 -17.27
CA SER A 466 7.99 -4.23 -18.30
C SER A 466 6.76 -5.03 -17.90
N GLY A 467 6.58 -5.27 -16.59
CA GLY A 467 5.55 -6.18 -16.10
C GLY A 467 5.77 -7.61 -16.61
N ILE A 468 7.04 -7.98 -16.80
CA ILE A 468 7.55 -9.29 -17.24
C ILE A 468 8.48 -9.79 -16.16
#